data_AF-A0A0F9L059-F1
#
_entry.id   AF-A0A0F9L059-F1
#
_cell.length_a   1.000
_cell.length_b   1.000
_cell.length_c   1.000
_cell.angle_alpha   90.00
_cell.angle_beta   90.00
_cell.angle_gamma   90.00
#
_symmetry.space_group_name_H-M   'P 1'
#
loop_
_entity.id
_entity.type
_entity.pdbx_description
1 polymer ?
#
loop_
_entity_poly.entity_id
_entity_poly.type
_entity_poly.pdbx_seq_one_letter_code
_entity_poly.pdbx_strand_id
1 'polypeptide(L)'
;MVKTIRKVGSTFTRFTASGTWTKRNGINTVIVECLGAGGGGGGGEAQVSGVLRMGGGGGGGGARSKVIYDAADLGATETITIGDGGAAGAGQASAANGGAGGAGGTSTFGSTQSSFGGGGGEGGNGTEAVGGGGGGTAAVGSQGLSGGSGGSPHVTASSRDVAGGAGADGGTGTDGGSGEYGGGAGGACSTSAAGDSNDGGSSLWAGPGGGGGGGVDAANVERAGGAGGQSKSYVAGSGGAGGAAGANNGTAGSAGADGYGGTGGGGGGGNDGAGAAGAGAVG
;
A
#
# COMPACT_ATOMS: atom_id res chain seq x y z
N MET A 1 14.64 -44.98 -33.70
CA MET A 1 13.91 -43.84 -33.10
C MET A 1 14.62 -43.44 -31.82
N VAL A 2 15.28 -42.28 -31.77
CA VAL A 2 15.85 -41.75 -30.52
C VAL A 2 14.78 -40.90 -29.85
N LYS A 3 14.19 -41.41 -28.77
CA LYS A 3 13.27 -40.65 -27.93
C LYS A 3 14.12 -39.91 -26.90
N THR A 4 14.44 -38.65 -27.20
CA THR A 4 15.14 -37.78 -26.24
C THR A 4 14.20 -37.49 -25.08
N ILE A 5 14.43 -38.12 -23.93
CA ILE A 5 13.77 -37.76 -22.67
C ILE A 5 14.39 -36.43 -22.23
N ARG A 6 13.69 -35.31 -22.46
CA ARG A 6 14.11 -34.02 -21.93
C ARG A 6 13.89 -34.02 -20.42
N LYS A 7 14.96 -33.90 -19.64
CA LYS A 7 14.89 -33.49 -18.23
C LYS A 7 14.16 -32.15 -18.20
N VAL A 8 12.92 -32.13 -17.72
CA VAL A 8 12.19 -30.86 -17.56
C VAL A 8 12.79 -30.18 -16.34
N GLY A 9 13.73 -29.27 -16.56
CA GLY A 9 14.24 -28.38 -15.51
C GLY A 9 13.11 -27.48 -15.00
N SER A 10 13.20 -27.05 -13.75
CA SER A 10 12.33 -26.01 -13.21
C SER A 10 12.48 -24.74 -14.06
N THR A 11 11.35 -24.14 -14.47
CA THR A 11 11.35 -22.88 -15.21
C THR A 11 10.63 -21.80 -14.42
N PHE A 12 11.20 -20.61 -14.40
CA PHE A 12 10.63 -19.43 -13.77
C PHE A 12 10.21 -18.41 -14.84
N THR A 13 9.02 -17.87 -14.70
CA THR A 13 8.48 -16.81 -15.56
C THR A 13 7.95 -15.70 -14.66
N ARG A 14 8.40 -14.47 -14.87
CA ARG A 14 7.92 -13.28 -14.16
C ARG A 14 7.08 -12.42 -15.11
N PHE A 15 5.90 -12.02 -14.65
CA PHE A 15 5.06 -11.05 -15.32
C PHE A 15 5.09 -9.73 -14.55
N THR A 16 5.45 -8.64 -15.23
CA THR A 16 5.36 -7.26 -14.71
C THR A 16 4.35 -6.42 -15.51
N ALA A 17 3.71 -7.05 -16.49
CA ALA A 17 2.58 -6.53 -17.25
C ALA A 17 1.63 -7.71 -17.55
N SER A 18 0.35 -7.40 -17.75
CA SER A 18 -0.66 -8.39 -18.10
C SER A 18 -0.29 -9.15 -19.37
N GLY A 19 -0.68 -10.43 -19.45
CA GLY A 19 -0.30 -11.29 -20.55
C GLY A 19 -0.93 -12.68 -20.45
N THR A 20 -0.27 -13.66 -21.05
CA THR A 20 -0.73 -15.05 -21.04
C THR A 20 0.42 -15.96 -20.61
N TRP A 21 0.17 -16.81 -19.63
CA TRP A 21 1.03 -17.93 -19.29
C TRP A 21 0.62 -19.14 -20.12
N THR A 22 1.60 -19.88 -20.65
CA THR A 22 1.37 -21.11 -21.42
C THR A 22 2.03 -22.29 -20.73
N LYS A 23 1.24 -23.34 -20.48
CA LYS A 23 1.70 -24.57 -19.84
C LYS A 23 2.75 -25.26 -20.72
N ARG A 24 3.88 -25.60 -20.12
CA ARG A 24 4.89 -26.44 -20.78
C ARG A 24 4.47 -27.91 -20.75
N ASN A 25 4.68 -28.62 -21.85
CA ASN A 25 4.41 -30.05 -21.90
C ASN A 25 5.28 -30.82 -20.88
N GLY A 26 4.68 -31.79 -20.18
CA GLY A 26 5.37 -32.69 -19.26
C GLY A 26 5.72 -32.10 -17.89
N ILE A 27 5.07 -31.01 -17.47
CA ILE A 27 5.13 -30.54 -16.08
C ILE A 27 3.98 -31.12 -15.26
N ASN A 28 4.22 -31.39 -13.98
CA ASN A 28 3.25 -31.97 -13.04
C ASN A 28 2.84 -30.97 -11.95
N THR A 29 3.64 -29.93 -11.74
CA THR A 29 3.43 -28.99 -10.63
C THR A 29 3.71 -27.58 -11.13
N VAL A 30 2.85 -26.64 -10.72
CA VAL A 30 3.02 -25.21 -10.98
C VAL A 30 2.91 -24.47 -9.65
N ILE A 31 3.92 -23.67 -9.31
CA ILE A 31 3.89 -22.80 -8.14
C ILE A 31 3.64 -21.39 -8.65
N VAL A 32 2.57 -20.76 -8.17
CA VAL A 32 2.17 -19.41 -8.57
C VAL A 32 2.22 -18.50 -7.36
N GLU A 33 2.92 -17.38 -7.51
CA GLU A 33 2.96 -16.30 -6.53
C GLU A 33 2.35 -15.06 -7.19
N CYS A 34 1.22 -14.61 -6.66
CA CYS A 34 0.52 -13.41 -7.12
C CYS A 34 0.70 -12.29 -6.10
N LEU A 35 0.99 -11.09 -6.58
CA LEU A 35 1.27 -9.91 -5.78
C LEU A 35 0.27 -8.81 -6.13
N GLY A 36 -0.50 -8.32 -5.16
CA GLY A 36 -1.37 -7.17 -5.33
C GLY A 36 -0.57 -5.87 -5.35
N ALA A 37 -1.12 -4.82 -5.96
CA ALA A 37 -0.48 -3.50 -6.01
C ALA A 37 -0.70 -2.69 -4.71
N GLY A 38 0.14 -1.70 -4.43
CA GLY A 38 -0.06 -0.82 -3.28
C GLY A 38 -1.13 0.23 -3.55
N GLY A 39 -1.74 0.75 -2.49
CA GLY A 39 -2.59 1.92 -2.53
C GLY A 39 -1.78 3.22 -2.53
N GLY A 40 -2.31 4.27 -3.14
CA GLY A 40 -1.68 5.59 -3.15
C GLY A 40 -1.86 6.34 -1.83
N GLY A 41 -0.91 7.20 -1.48
CA GLY A 41 -1.02 8.11 -0.33
C GLY A 41 -1.99 9.26 -0.60
N GLY A 42 -2.59 9.79 0.46
CA GLY A 42 -3.40 11.01 0.39
C GLY A 42 -2.55 12.27 0.22
N GLY A 43 -3.12 13.29 -0.42
CA GLY A 43 -2.50 14.61 -0.52
C GLY A 43 -2.66 15.42 0.77
N GLY A 44 -1.76 16.37 0.97
CA GLY A 44 -1.83 17.33 2.06
C GLY A 44 -2.91 18.40 1.83
N GLU A 45 -3.41 18.92 2.94
CA GLU A 45 -4.34 20.04 3.00
C GLU A 45 -3.61 21.37 2.75
N ALA A 46 -4.30 22.30 2.07
CA ALA A 46 -3.89 23.69 1.98
C ALA A 46 -4.84 24.61 2.73
N GLN A 47 -4.37 25.37 3.72
CA GLN A 47 -5.15 26.43 4.39
C GLN A 47 -4.34 27.71 4.60
N VAL A 48 -5.01 28.72 5.15
CA VAL A 48 -4.41 29.97 5.63
C VAL A 48 -3.46 29.72 6.80
N SER A 49 -2.53 30.65 7.04
CA SER A 49 -1.66 30.60 8.22
C SER A 49 -2.45 30.77 9.52
N GLY A 50 -1.98 30.16 10.61
CA GLY A 50 -2.63 30.22 11.92
C GLY A 50 -3.75 29.20 12.13
N VAL A 51 -4.02 28.33 11.16
CA VAL A 51 -4.86 27.14 11.33
C VAL A 51 -4.06 25.87 11.06
N LEU A 52 -4.60 24.75 11.53
CA LEU A 52 -4.04 23.42 11.29
C LEU A 52 -4.08 23.11 9.79
N ARG A 53 -2.98 22.57 9.25
CA ARG A 53 -2.82 22.19 7.84
C ARG A 53 -2.25 20.79 7.79
N MET A 54 -3.13 19.82 7.66
CA MET A 54 -2.77 18.42 7.85
C MET A 54 -2.15 17.79 6.60
N GLY A 55 -1.18 16.90 6.80
CA GLY A 55 -0.75 15.99 5.75
C GLY A 55 -1.81 14.93 5.43
N GLY A 56 -1.63 14.19 4.35
CA GLY A 56 -2.46 13.03 4.02
C GLY A 56 -1.97 11.76 4.72
N GLY A 57 -2.85 10.75 4.85
CA GLY A 57 -2.48 9.41 5.31
C GLY A 57 -1.68 8.64 4.24
N GLY A 58 -0.87 7.67 4.67
CA GLY A 58 -0.19 6.75 3.77
C GLY A 58 -1.15 5.72 3.16
N GLY A 59 -0.82 5.16 2.00
CA GLY A 59 -1.51 4.02 1.41
C GLY A 59 -1.07 2.69 2.03
N GLY A 60 -1.90 1.66 1.94
CA GLY A 60 -1.58 0.30 2.33
C GLY A 60 -0.84 -0.48 1.23
N GLY A 61 -0.02 -1.46 1.61
CA GLY A 61 0.62 -2.39 0.68
C GLY A 61 -0.36 -3.45 0.16
N GLY A 62 -0.02 -4.07 -0.97
CA GLY A 62 -0.76 -5.20 -1.54
C GLY A 62 -0.40 -6.53 -0.89
N ALA A 63 -1.32 -7.50 -0.99
CA ALA A 63 -1.12 -8.85 -0.46
C ALA A 63 -0.21 -9.71 -1.34
N ARG A 64 0.25 -10.82 -0.79
CA ARG A 64 0.85 -11.94 -1.50
C ARG A 64 0.01 -13.20 -1.31
N SER A 65 -0.38 -13.83 -2.41
CA SER A 65 -0.91 -15.20 -2.40
C SER A 65 0.07 -16.16 -3.07
N LYS A 66 0.20 -17.37 -2.50
CA LYS A 66 1.07 -18.43 -3.02
C LYS A 66 0.31 -19.75 -3.04
N VAL A 67 0.21 -20.35 -4.22
CA VAL A 67 -0.50 -21.62 -4.41
C VAL A 67 0.37 -22.60 -5.18
N ILE A 68 0.24 -23.88 -4.83
CA ILE A 68 0.84 -25.00 -5.54
C ILE A 68 -0.30 -25.74 -6.24
N TYR A 69 -0.27 -25.77 -7.56
CA TYR A 69 -1.24 -26.46 -8.40
C TYR A 69 -0.67 -27.78 -8.90
N ASP A 70 -1.53 -28.80 -9.02
CA ASP A 70 -1.31 -29.86 -10.00
C ASP A 70 -1.41 -29.22 -11.39
N ALA A 71 -0.47 -29.52 -12.27
CA ALA A 71 -0.52 -29.02 -13.63
C ALA A 71 -1.79 -29.49 -14.37
N ALA A 72 -2.41 -30.60 -13.97
CA ALA A 72 -3.67 -31.06 -14.53
C ALA A 72 -4.86 -30.12 -14.26
N ASP A 73 -4.82 -29.35 -13.17
CA ASP A 73 -5.91 -28.45 -12.76
C ASP A 73 -5.93 -27.13 -13.53
N LEU A 74 -4.87 -26.85 -14.29
CA LEU A 74 -4.73 -25.62 -15.07
C LEU A 74 -5.11 -25.83 -16.54
N GLY A 75 -5.46 -24.75 -17.24
CA GLY A 75 -5.62 -24.75 -18.69
C GLY A 75 -4.30 -24.93 -19.44
N ALA A 76 -4.37 -25.09 -20.76
CA ALA A 76 -3.16 -25.01 -21.61
C ALA A 76 -2.53 -23.61 -21.57
N THR A 77 -3.36 -22.60 -21.33
CA THR A 77 -2.98 -21.21 -21.10
C THR A 77 -3.80 -20.62 -19.97
N GLU A 78 -3.21 -19.68 -19.23
CA GLU A 78 -3.87 -18.90 -18.19
C GLU A 78 -3.65 -17.41 -18.46
N THR A 79 -4.70 -16.61 -18.32
CA THR A 79 -4.59 -15.15 -18.42
C THR A 79 -3.90 -14.61 -17.18
N ILE A 80 -2.94 -13.71 -17.36
CA ILE A 80 -2.27 -13.01 -16.28
C ILE A 80 -2.76 -11.57 -16.28
N THR A 81 -3.30 -11.11 -15.15
CA THR A 81 -3.59 -9.70 -14.92
C THR A 81 -2.63 -9.17 -13.88
N ILE A 82 -1.96 -8.07 -14.21
CA ILE A 82 -1.17 -7.28 -13.26
C ILE A 82 -2.00 -6.04 -12.91
N GLY A 83 -2.31 -5.87 -11.63
CA GLY A 83 -3.02 -4.70 -11.15
C GLY A 83 -2.12 -3.46 -11.15
N ASP A 84 -2.67 -2.32 -11.51
CA ASP A 84 -1.96 -1.03 -11.46
C ASP A 84 -1.84 -0.54 -10.01
N GLY A 85 -0.80 0.24 -9.73
CA GLY A 85 -0.64 0.96 -8.47
C GLY A 85 -1.76 1.97 -8.22
N GLY A 86 -2.08 2.19 -6.94
CA GLY A 86 -3.05 3.19 -6.53
C GLY A 86 -2.57 4.60 -6.88
N ALA A 87 -3.47 5.42 -7.43
CA ALA A 87 -3.16 6.81 -7.79
C ALA A 87 -2.87 7.67 -6.56
N ALA A 88 -1.94 8.62 -6.70
CA ALA A 88 -1.66 9.60 -5.66
C ALA A 88 -2.86 10.54 -5.41
N GLY A 89 -3.11 10.87 -4.14
CA GLY A 89 -4.00 11.95 -3.75
C GLY A 89 -3.40 13.32 -4.10
N ALA A 90 -4.21 14.19 -4.71
CA ALA A 90 -3.76 15.53 -5.08
C ALA A 90 -3.52 16.41 -3.84
N GLY A 91 -2.39 17.10 -3.79
CA GLY A 91 -2.21 18.24 -2.87
C GLY A 91 -2.99 19.45 -3.36
N GLN A 92 -3.42 20.32 -2.44
CA GLN A 92 -4.18 21.52 -2.81
C GLN A 92 -3.31 22.77 -2.87
N ALA A 93 -3.73 23.74 -3.68
CA ALA A 93 -3.02 25.01 -3.83
C ALA A 93 -3.55 26.14 -2.93
N SER A 94 -4.81 26.05 -2.45
CA SER A 94 -5.42 27.07 -1.61
C SER A 94 -6.69 26.56 -0.92
N ALA A 95 -6.82 26.83 0.39
CA ALA A 95 -8.02 26.70 1.23
C ALA A 95 -8.92 25.47 0.94
N ALA A 96 -8.32 24.28 0.84
CA ALA A 96 -9.01 23.05 0.54
C ALA A 96 -8.32 21.81 1.12
N ASN A 97 -9.13 20.77 1.37
CA ASN A 97 -8.69 19.45 1.81
C ASN A 97 -7.90 18.72 0.72
N GLY A 98 -6.90 17.96 1.13
CA GLY A 98 -6.15 17.07 0.25
C GLY A 98 -7.05 16.02 -0.41
N GLY A 99 -6.67 15.58 -1.60
CA GLY A 99 -7.33 14.46 -2.27
C GLY A 99 -6.94 13.12 -1.63
N ALA A 100 -7.88 12.18 -1.52
CA ALA A 100 -7.56 10.82 -1.11
C ALA A 100 -6.76 10.07 -2.18
N GLY A 101 -5.90 9.14 -1.76
CA GLY A 101 -5.21 8.22 -2.66
C GLY A 101 -6.15 7.12 -3.18
N GLY A 102 -5.84 6.54 -4.34
CA GLY A 102 -6.58 5.42 -4.93
C GLY A 102 -6.15 4.06 -4.36
N ALA A 103 -7.06 3.09 -4.36
CA ALA A 103 -6.73 1.71 -4.04
C ALA A 103 -5.84 1.08 -5.12
N GLY A 104 -5.00 0.12 -4.71
CA GLY A 104 -4.18 -0.69 -5.61
C GLY A 104 -5.00 -1.76 -6.33
N GLY A 105 -4.59 -2.06 -7.55
CA GLY A 105 -5.18 -3.09 -8.39
C GLY A 105 -4.91 -4.52 -7.90
N THR A 106 -5.82 -5.42 -8.29
CA THR A 106 -5.70 -6.86 -8.03
C THR A 106 -4.90 -7.52 -9.16
N SER A 107 -3.95 -8.38 -8.80
CA SER A 107 -3.26 -9.25 -9.76
C SER A 107 -3.84 -10.66 -9.71
N THR A 108 -3.97 -11.31 -10.87
CA THR A 108 -4.58 -12.65 -10.98
C THR A 108 -3.79 -13.58 -11.87
N PHE A 109 -3.93 -14.88 -11.58
CA PHE A 109 -3.54 -15.98 -12.45
C PHE A 109 -4.81 -16.74 -12.82
N GLY A 110 -5.26 -16.55 -14.05
CA GLY A 110 -6.55 -17.03 -14.53
C GLY A 110 -7.70 -16.58 -13.62
N SER A 111 -8.64 -17.49 -13.40
CA SER A 111 -9.68 -17.38 -12.37
C SER A 111 -9.33 -18.11 -11.08
N THR A 112 -8.14 -18.72 -11.00
CA THR A 112 -7.78 -19.68 -9.95
C THR A 112 -7.02 -19.07 -8.78
N GLN A 113 -6.42 -17.88 -8.99
CA GLN A 113 -5.70 -17.16 -7.95
C GLN A 113 -5.86 -15.65 -8.10
N SER A 114 -6.04 -14.97 -6.98
CA SER A 114 -5.98 -13.52 -6.88
C SER A 114 -5.05 -13.11 -5.74
N SER A 115 -4.48 -11.92 -5.86
CA SER A 115 -3.90 -11.20 -4.73
C SER A 115 -4.30 -9.73 -4.84
N PHE A 116 -4.93 -9.21 -3.79
CA PHE A 116 -5.59 -7.91 -3.84
C PHE A 116 -4.66 -6.79 -3.40
N GLY A 117 -4.95 -5.59 -3.90
CA GLY A 117 -4.18 -4.40 -3.57
C GLY A 117 -4.55 -3.79 -2.22
N GLY A 118 -3.70 -2.87 -1.76
CA GLY A 118 -3.96 -2.06 -0.57
C GLY A 118 -4.93 -0.91 -0.84
N GLY A 119 -5.52 -0.39 0.23
CA GLY A 119 -6.33 0.83 0.19
C GLY A 119 -5.46 2.09 0.14
N GLY A 120 -5.98 3.15 -0.45
CA GLY A 120 -5.37 4.47 -0.48
C GLY A 120 -5.60 5.26 0.81
N GLY A 121 -4.65 6.13 1.14
CA GLY A 121 -4.70 7.00 2.31
C GLY A 121 -5.70 8.15 2.16
N GLU A 122 -6.22 8.62 3.29
CA GLU A 122 -7.10 9.79 3.33
C GLU A 122 -6.32 11.08 3.03
N GLY A 123 -6.94 12.06 2.38
CA GLY A 123 -6.34 13.39 2.23
C GLY A 123 -6.44 14.22 3.51
N GLY A 124 -5.51 15.16 3.73
CA GLY A 124 -5.55 16.06 4.87
C GLY A 124 -6.85 16.89 4.90
N ASN A 125 -7.47 17.02 6.07
CA ASN A 125 -8.84 17.57 6.20
C ASN A 125 -9.06 18.41 7.49
N GLY A 126 -7.98 18.93 8.08
CA GLY A 126 -8.01 19.62 9.37
C GLY A 126 -8.12 18.69 10.59
N THR A 127 -8.11 17.38 10.39
CA THR A 127 -8.08 16.34 11.44
C THR A 127 -7.09 15.22 11.08
N GLU A 128 -7.12 14.10 11.80
CA GLU A 128 -6.26 12.95 11.50
C GLU A 128 -6.68 12.36 10.16
N ALA A 129 -5.74 12.27 9.22
CA ALA A 129 -5.94 11.61 7.95
C ALA A 129 -5.54 10.15 8.12
N VAL A 130 -6.53 9.27 8.01
CA VAL A 130 -6.39 7.84 8.26
C VAL A 130 -5.56 7.18 7.16
N GLY A 131 -4.70 6.24 7.53
CA GLY A 131 -3.95 5.43 6.59
C GLY A 131 -4.85 4.41 5.85
N GLY A 132 -4.50 4.04 4.62
CA GLY A 132 -5.19 2.99 3.89
C GLY A 132 -4.92 1.60 4.48
N GLY A 133 -5.93 0.73 4.48
CA GLY A 133 -5.77 -0.65 4.93
C GLY A 133 -4.89 -1.48 4.00
N GLY A 134 -4.16 -2.44 4.55
CA GLY A 134 -3.40 -3.39 3.75
C GLY A 134 -4.30 -4.28 2.89
N GLY A 135 -3.82 -4.72 1.73
CA GLY A 135 -4.51 -5.69 0.91
C GLY A 135 -4.55 -7.06 1.59
N GLY A 136 -5.64 -7.80 1.42
CA GLY A 136 -5.76 -9.17 1.88
C GLY A 136 -5.72 -10.17 0.73
N THR A 137 -5.61 -11.46 1.03
CA THR A 137 -5.67 -12.52 0.01
C THR A 137 -7.10 -12.79 -0.48
N ALA A 138 -8.12 -12.19 0.14
CA ALA A 138 -9.53 -12.35 -0.23
C ALA A 138 -10.28 -11.04 -0.53
N ALA A 139 -9.71 -9.87 -0.21
CA ALA A 139 -10.29 -8.58 -0.57
C ALA A 139 -9.25 -7.45 -0.61
N VAL A 140 -9.59 -6.37 -1.32
CA VAL A 140 -8.84 -5.11 -1.30
C VAL A 140 -8.88 -4.47 0.10
N GLY A 141 -7.81 -3.79 0.49
CA GLY A 141 -7.82 -2.94 1.68
C GLY A 141 -8.75 -1.75 1.50
N SER A 142 -9.39 -1.31 2.58
CA SER A 142 -10.29 -0.16 2.56
C SER A 142 -9.50 1.16 2.51
N GLN A 143 -10.08 2.16 1.86
CA GLN A 143 -9.56 3.53 1.87
C GLN A 143 -9.53 4.09 3.30
N GLY A 144 -8.60 5.00 3.61
CA GLY A 144 -8.51 5.66 4.92
C GLY A 144 -9.83 6.33 5.35
N LEU A 145 -10.49 7.03 4.42
CA LEU A 145 -11.80 7.70 4.66
C LEU A 145 -12.94 6.74 5.06
N SER A 146 -12.77 5.43 4.85
CA SER A 146 -13.71 4.38 5.26
C SER A 146 -13.24 3.64 6.52
N GLY A 147 -12.33 4.24 7.29
CA GLY A 147 -11.78 3.68 8.53
C GLY A 147 -10.53 2.81 8.32
N GLY A 148 -10.01 2.71 7.10
CA GLY A 148 -8.72 2.05 6.83
C GLY A 148 -8.70 0.54 7.11
N SER A 149 -9.84 -0.14 7.20
CA SER A 149 -9.87 -1.57 7.50
C SER A 149 -9.11 -2.41 6.46
N GLY A 150 -8.31 -3.35 6.92
CA GLY A 150 -7.57 -4.29 6.09
C GLY A 150 -8.46 -5.21 5.26
N GLY A 151 -7.88 -5.72 4.17
CA GLY A 151 -8.55 -6.68 3.31
C GLY A 151 -8.72 -8.05 3.99
N SER A 152 -9.87 -8.69 3.78
CA SER A 152 -10.12 -10.06 4.25
C SER A 152 -9.05 -11.07 3.77
N PRO A 153 -8.85 -12.20 4.49
CA PRO A 153 -9.74 -12.79 5.51
C PRO A 153 -9.46 -12.35 6.95
N HIS A 154 -10.48 -11.85 7.66
CA HIS A 154 -10.44 -11.70 9.11
C HIS A 154 -11.34 -12.75 9.78
N VAL A 155 -10.84 -13.39 10.85
CA VAL A 155 -11.60 -14.37 11.65
C VAL A 155 -12.36 -13.72 12.82
N THR A 156 -12.05 -12.46 13.12
CA THR A 156 -12.70 -11.59 14.10
C THR A 156 -12.88 -10.20 13.48
N ALA A 157 -13.33 -9.21 14.27
CA ALA A 157 -13.21 -7.82 13.85
C ALA A 157 -11.76 -7.53 13.42
N SER A 158 -11.61 -6.60 12.47
CA SER A 158 -10.30 -6.25 11.93
C SER A 158 -9.37 -5.79 13.05
N SER A 159 -8.08 -6.05 12.89
CA SER A 159 -7.05 -5.78 13.89
C SER A 159 -5.93 -5.01 13.22
N ARG A 160 -5.26 -4.16 13.99
CA ARG A 160 -4.09 -3.41 13.52
C ARG A 160 -3.06 -4.37 12.92
N ASP A 161 -2.45 -5.23 13.73
CA ASP A 161 -1.53 -6.26 13.23
C ASP A 161 -2.26 -7.57 12.95
N VAL A 162 -1.89 -8.26 11.87
CA VAL A 162 -2.59 -9.47 11.40
C VAL A 162 -1.68 -10.55 10.85
N ALA A 163 -1.96 -11.80 11.23
CA ALA A 163 -1.30 -12.98 10.69
C ALA A 163 -2.09 -13.62 9.54
N GLY A 164 -1.44 -14.52 8.79
CA GLY A 164 -2.05 -15.15 7.63
C GLY A 164 -2.30 -14.17 6.48
N GLY A 165 -3.38 -14.38 5.74
CA GLY A 165 -3.69 -13.63 4.51
C GLY A 165 -4.45 -12.32 4.70
N ALA A 166 -4.82 -11.95 5.93
CA ALA A 166 -5.54 -10.71 6.19
C ALA A 166 -4.62 -9.51 5.94
N GLY A 167 -5.18 -8.42 5.42
CA GLY A 167 -4.53 -7.12 5.38
C GLY A 167 -4.64 -6.43 6.73
N ALA A 168 -3.63 -5.64 7.07
CA ALA A 168 -3.60 -4.89 8.32
C ALA A 168 -4.51 -3.64 8.29
N ASP A 169 -4.98 -3.20 9.45
CA ASP A 169 -5.75 -1.95 9.54
C ASP A 169 -4.85 -0.71 9.52
N GLY A 170 -5.32 0.31 8.80
CA GLY A 170 -4.71 1.63 8.72
C GLY A 170 -4.70 2.34 10.07
N GLY A 171 -3.71 3.21 10.24
CA GLY A 171 -3.59 4.01 11.46
C GLY A 171 -4.70 5.04 11.58
N THR A 172 -5.34 5.12 12.76
CA THR A 172 -6.12 6.27 13.24
C THR A 172 -5.35 6.89 14.41
N GLY A 173 -4.63 7.98 14.17
CA GLY A 173 -3.74 8.59 15.18
C GLY A 173 -2.62 7.66 15.69
N THR A 174 -2.28 6.62 14.94
CA THR A 174 -1.29 5.58 15.27
C THR A 174 -0.57 5.10 14.00
N ASP A 175 0.52 4.34 14.13
CA ASP A 175 1.16 3.74 12.94
C ASP A 175 0.22 2.72 12.28
N GLY A 176 0.43 2.48 10.99
CA GLY A 176 -0.22 1.40 10.28
C GLY A 176 0.15 0.04 10.86
N GLY A 177 -0.79 -0.89 10.82
CA GLY A 177 -0.54 -2.25 11.27
C GLY A 177 0.27 -3.10 10.30
N SER A 178 0.89 -4.16 10.82
CA SER A 178 1.73 -5.08 10.04
C SER A 178 1.01 -6.37 9.65
N GLY A 179 1.29 -6.89 8.45
CA GLY A 179 0.70 -8.12 7.90
C GLY A 179 1.71 -9.26 7.74
N GLU A 180 1.25 -10.51 7.72
CA GLU A 180 2.12 -11.64 7.38
C GLU A 180 2.16 -11.89 5.87
N TYR A 181 1.03 -12.29 5.28
CA TYR A 181 0.84 -12.45 3.83
C TYR A 181 -0.09 -11.38 3.23
N GLY A 182 -0.89 -10.71 4.05
CA GLY A 182 -1.49 -9.44 3.65
C GLY A 182 -0.49 -8.30 3.71
N GLY A 183 -0.86 -7.20 3.07
CA GLY A 183 -0.06 -5.98 3.05
C GLY A 183 -0.06 -5.28 4.40
N GLY A 184 1.02 -4.55 4.68
CA GLY A 184 1.07 -3.59 5.77
C GLY A 184 0.18 -2.40 5.49
N ALA A 185 -0.38 -1.78 6.52
CA ALA A 185 -1.28 -0.64 6.36
C ALA A 185 -0.53 0.69 6.34
N GLY A 186 -1.17 1.73 5.81
CA GLY A 186 -0.62 3.09 5.82
C GLY A 186 -0.63 3.73 7.21
N GLY A 187 0.34 4.60 7.46
CA GLY A 187 0.40 5.44 8.66
C GLY A 187 -0.56 6.62 8.59
N ALA A 188 -1.10 7.01 9.75
CA ALA A 188 -1.96 8.18 9.87
C ALA A 188 -1.15 9.48 9.93
N CYS A 189 -1.70 10.59 9.45
CA CYS A 189 -1.20 11.90 9.90
C CYS A 189 -1.65 12.18 11.34
N SER A 190 -0.78 12.76 12.17
CA SER A 190 -1.08 13.03 13.60
C SER A 190 -1.66 14.43 13.78
N THR A 191 -2.80 14.57 14.47
CA THR A 191 -3.41 15.89 14.76
C THR A 191 -2.65 16.74 15.77
N SER A 192 -1.65 16.19 16.45
CA SER A 192 -1.10 16.81 17.64
C SER A 192 0.09 17.72 17.32
N ALA A 193 0.01 18.96 17.79
CA ALA A 193 1.05 19.99 17.78
C ALA A 193 2.32 19.60 18.59
N ALA A 194 2.62 18.32 18.79
CA ALA A 194 3.74 17.84 19.59
C ALA A 194 4.49 16.64 19.01
N GLY A 195 4.01 15.99 17.94
CA GLY A 195 4.64 14.77 17.41
C GLY A 195 4.74 14.72 15.88
N ASP A 196 5.65 13.89 15.39
CA ASP A 196 5.76 13.50 13.99
C ASP A 196 4.52 12.67 13.57
N SER A 197 4.23 12.61 12.27
CA SER A 197 3.18 11.73 11.75
C SER A 197 3.57 10.27 11.90
N ASN A 198 2.58 9.38 11.82
CA ASN A 198 2.75 7.99 12.17
C ASN A 198 3.32 7.16 11.03
N ASP A 199 3.98 6.08 11.41
CA ASP A 199 4.70 5.22 10.48
C ASP A 199 3.77 4.29 9.69
N GLY A 200 4.25 3.81 8.54
CA GLY A 200 3.64 2.72 7.80
C GLY A 200 3.89 1.37 8.46
N GLY A 201 2.91 0.48 8.33
CA GLY A 201 3.01 -0.90 8.78
C GLY A 201 3.83 -1.77 7.82
N SER A 202 4.50 -2.77 8.38
CA SER A 202 5.38 -3.69 7.63
C SER A 202 4.63 -4.93 7.13
N SER A 203 5.29 -5.75 6.32
CA SER A 203 4.80 -7.10 6.03
C SER A 203 5.91 -8.13 6.00
N LEU A 204 5.68 -9.34 6.52
CA LEU A 204 6.70 -10.39 6.47
C LEU A 204 6.93 -10.88 5.04
N TRP A 205 5.86 -11.01 4.26
CA TRP A 205 5.92 -11.64 2.94
C TRP A 205 5.28 -10.85 1.82
N ALA A 206 4.62 -9.73 2.12
CA ALA A 206 3.91 -8.90 1.14
C ALA A 206 4.45 -7.45 1.14
N GLY A 207 3.69 -6.53 0.53
CA GLY A 207 4.07 -5.13 0.44
C GLY A 207 3.86 -4.40 1.78
N PRO A 208 4.79 -3.53 2.23
CA PRO A 208 4.57 -2.64 3.35
C PRO A 208 3.64 -1.47 2.98
N GLY A 209 3.10 -0.80 3.98
CA GLY A 209 2.37 0.47 3.83
C GLY A 209 3.29 1.70 3.83
N GLY A 210 2.76 2.82 3.33
CA GLY A 210 3.44 4.12 3.33
C GLY A 210 3.25 4.88 4.64
N GLY A 211 4.18 5.78 4.97
CA GLY A 211 4.08 6.65 6.14
C GLY A 211 3.08 7.79 5.94
N GLY A 212 2.52 8.30 7.04
CA GLY A 212 1.64 9.47 7.02
C GLY A 212 2.41 10.76 6.73
N GLY A 213 1.80 11.68 5.96
CA GLY A 213 2.35 13.01 5.69
C GLY A 213 2.36 13.89 6.94
N GLY A 214 3.39 14.71 7.09
CA GLY A 214 3.54 15.70 8.14
C GLY A 214 2.59 16.88 7.97
N GLY A 215 2.07 17.39 9.08
CA GLY A 215 1.22 18.58 9.12
C GLY A 215 1.95 19.83 9.58
N VAL A 216 1.26 20.97 9.52
CA VAL A 216 1.68 22.24 10.11
C VAL A 216 0.63 22.67 11.12
N ASP A 217 1.04 22.92 12.36
CA ASP A 217 0.12 23.30 13.42
C ASP A 217 -0.36 24.76 13.32
N ALA A 218 -1.30 25.13 14.20
CA ALA A 218 -1.84 26.49 14.26
C ALA A 218 -0.82 27.55 14.72
N ALA A 219 0.31 27.13 15.32
CA ALA A 219 1.44 27.99 15.63
C ALA A 219 2.45 28.10 14.47
N ASN A 220 2.11 27.54 13.30
CA ASN A 220 2.96 27.44 12.12
C ASN A 220 4.25 26.63 12.34
N VAL A 221 4.24 25.68 13.27
CA VAL A 221 5.35 24.75 13.43
C VAL A 221 5.10 23.56 12.50
N GLU A 222 6.08 23.23 11.68
CA GLU A 222 6.05 22.10 10.76
C GLU A 222 6.33 20.79 11.51
N ARG A 223 5.70 19.68 11.09
CA ARG A 223 5.98 18.33 11.60
C ARG A 223 6.50 17.44 10.48
N ALA A 224 7.35 16.49 10.85
CA ALA A 224 7.84 15.49 9.91
C ALA A 224 6.72 14.48 9.58
N GLY A 225 6.80 13.91 8.37
CA GLY A 225 6.03 12.72 8.03
C GLY A 225 6.59 11.48 8.73
N GLY A 226 5.76 10.45 8.87
CA GLY A 226 6.20 9.15 9.37
C GLY A 226 7.01 8.39 8.31
N ALA A 227 7.86 7.46 8.75
CA ALA A 227 8.53 6.52 7.88
C ALA A 227 7.51 5.51 7.28
N GLY A 228 7.85 4.83 6.19
CA GLY A 228 7.04 3.70 5.72
C GLY A 228 7.29 2.42 6.54
N GLY A 229 6.63 1.34 6.13
CA GLY A 229 6.99 -0.01 6.58
C GLY A 229 8.08 -0.66 5.73
N GLN A 230 8.51 -1.86 6.14
CA GLN A 230 9.38 -2.74 5.34
C GLN A 230 8.72 -4.08 5.04
N SER A 231 9.05 -4.66 3.89
CA SER A 231 8.87 -6.09 3.66
C SER A 231 9.93 -6.89 4.45
N LYS A 232 9.63 -8.14 4.79
CA LYS A 232 10.44 -9.01 5.68
C LYS A 232 10.54 -8.51 7.12
N SER A 233 9.60 -7.66 7.52
CA SER A 233 9.51 -7.12 8.86
C SER A 233 8.09 -7.27 9.38
N TYR A 234 7.95 -7.35 10.71
CA TYR A 234 6.66 -7.29 11.40
C TYR A 234 6.66 -6.17 12.44
N VAL A 235 7.45 -5.12 12.17
CA VAL A 235 7.63 -3.93 13.01
C VAL A 235 7.38 -2.70 12.14
N ALA A 236 6.46 -1.83 12.53
CA ALA A 236 6.19 -0.57 11.83
C ALA A 236 7.43 0.33 11.76
N GLY A 237 7.47 1.26 10.81
CA GLY A 237 8.44 2.37 10.83
C GLY A 237 9.90 2.03 10.54
N SER A 238 10.16 0.94 9.83
CA SER A 238 11.53 0.47 9.61
C SER A 238 12.10 0.80 8.22
N GLY A 239 11.33 1.36 7.26
CA GLY A 239 11.84 1.70 5.92
C GLY A 239 10.77 2.09 4.89
N GLY A 240 11.06 1.97 3.59
CA GLY A 240 10.09 2.32 2.53
C GLY A 240 9.77 3.82 2.43
N ALA A 241 8.60 4.11 1.85
CA ALA A 241 8.12 5.44 1.54
C ALA A 241 7.64 6.23 2.76
N GLY A 242 8.46 7.16 3.24
CA GLY A 242 8.04 8.11 4.27
C GLY A 242 7.03 9.14 3.74
N GLY A 243 6.22 9.71 4.62
CA GLY A 243 5.43 10.90 4.32
C GLY A 243 6.31 12.15 4.28
N ALA A 244 5.87 13.18 3.55
CA ALA A 244 6.60 14.44 3.51
C ALA A 244 6.59 15.17 4.85
N ALA A 245 7.60 15.97 5.15
CA ALA A 245 7.46 17.05 6.13
C ALA A 245 6.50 18.15 5.60
N GLY A 246 5.88 18.91 6.50
CA GLY A 246 5.02 20.02 6.12
C GLY A 246 5.78 21.30 5.77
N ALA A 247 6.48 21.37 4.62
CA ALA A 247 6.80 22.64 3.91
C ALA A 247 7.61 22.47 2.61
N ASN A 248 7.35 23.41 1.69
CA ASN A 248 7.84 23.62 0.33
C ASN A 248 7.85 22.40 -0.61
N ASN A 249 6.75 22.27 -1.37
CA ASN A 249 6.50 21.26 -2.40
C ASN A 249 6.47 19.86 -1.80
N GLY A 250 5.43 19.58 -1.01
CA GLY A 250 5.37 18.39 -0.17
C GLY A 250 5.85 17.15 -0.91
N THR A 251 6.89 16.54 -0.35
CA THR A 251 7.61 15.42 -0.93
C THR A 251 6.59 14.34 -1.27
N ALA A 252 6.50 13.94 -2.53
CA ALA A 252 5.76 12.72 -2.82
C ALA A 252 6.35 11.64 -1.91
N GLY A 253 5.50 10.90 -1.20
CA GLY A 253 5.98 9.68 -0.55
C GLY A 253 6.77 8.84 -1.55
N SER A 254 7.69 8.00 -1.07
CA SER A 254 8.39 7.13 -2.02
C SER A 254 7.41 6.09 -2.61
N ALA A 255 7.72 5.51 -3.76
CA ALA A 255 7.22 4.18 -4.06
C ALA A 255 8.21 3.21 -3.41
N GLY A 256 7.74 2.27 -2.60
CA GLY A 256 8.58 1.14 -2.24
C GLY A 256 8.82 0.25 -3.48
N ALA A 257 10.04 -0.22 -3.63
CA ALA A 257 10.37 -1.23 -4.63
C ALA A 257 10.73 -2.50 -3.87
N ASP A 258 9.76 -3.39 -3.73
CA ASP A 258 10.01 -4.69 -3.16
C ASP A 258 9.63 -5.81 -4.14
N GLY A 259 10.29 -6.97 -4.00
CA GLY A 259 9.97 -8.17 -4.79
C GLY A 259 8.91 -9.06 -4.15
N TYR A 260 8.23 -8.57 -3.12
CA TYR A 260 7.35 -9.28 -2.21
C TYR A 260 5.88 -8.82 -2.28
N GLY A 261 5.58 -7.63 -2.83
CA GLY A 261 4.25 -7.04 -3.02
C GLY A 261 4.31 -5.59 -3.51
N GLY A 262 3.17 -5.02 -3.93
CA GLY A 262 3.09 -3.58 -4.18
C GLY A 262 3.10 -2.79 -2.88
N THR A 263 3.85 -1.70 -2.80
CA THR A 263 4.07 -0.96 -1.56
C THR A 263 3.14 0.24 -1.45
N GLY A 264 2.63 0.54 -0.26
CA GLY A 264 1.82 1.75 -0.07
C GLY A 264 2.59 3.04 -0.33
N GLY A 265 1.95 4.00 -1.00
CA GLY A 265 2.50 5.33 -1.23
C GLY A 265 2.46 6.19 0.04
N GLY A 266 3.52 6.95 0.34
CA GLY A 266 3.53 7.88 1.47
C GLY A 266 2.61 9.09 1.28
N GLY A 267 2.13 9.65 2.40
CA GLY A 267 1.24 10.82 2.42
C GLY A 267 1.95 12.14 2.09
N GLY A 268 1.24 13.04 1.42
CA GLY A 268 1.72 14.39 1.11
C GLY A 268 1.66 15.30 2.33
N GLY A 269 2.63 16.21 2.45
CA GLY A 269 2.71 17.16 3.56
C GLY A 269 1.72 18.33 3.44
N GLY A 270 1.25 18.85 4.57
CA GLY A 270 0.44 20.08 4.61
C GLY A 270 1.23 21.32 4.14
N ASN A 271 0.54 22.37 3.72
CA ASN A 271 1.21 23.62 3.33
C ASN A 271 1.65 24.46 4.55
N ASP A 272 2.74 25.22 4.40
CA ASP A 272 3.30 26.09 5.45
C ASP A 272 2.71 27.52 5.47
N GLY A 273 1.85 27.83 4.49
CA GLY A 273 1.24 29.16 4.33
C GLY A 273 1.70 29.90 3.08
N ALA A 274 2.63 29.34 2.30
CA ALA A 274 2.95 29.79 0.95
C ALA A 274 3.03 28.60 -0.03
N GLY A 275 2.25 28.65 -1.11
CA GLY A 275 2.27 27.61 -2.15
C GLY A 275 1.38 26.39 -1.85
N ALA A 276 1.49 25.37 -2.71
CA ALA A 276 0.66 24.18 -2.69
C ALA A 276 1.15 23.13 -1.68
N ALA A 277 0.20 22.42 -1.06
CA ALA A 277 0.46 21.23 -0.27
C ALA A 277 1.00 20.09 -1.13
N GLY A 278 1.64 19.11 -0.48
CA GLY A 278 2.20 17.93 -1.15
C GLY A 278 1.14 17.01 -1.73
N ALA A 279 1.38 16.48 -2.92
CA ALA A 279 0.66 15.29 -3.36
C ALA A 279 1.13 14.07 -2.55
N GLY A 280 0.25 13.09 -2.38
CA GLY A 280 0.67 11.76 -1.95
C GLY A 280 1.51 11.07 -3.01
N ALA A 281 1.97 9.86 -2.70
CA ALA A 281 2.65 9.01 -3.67
C ALA A 281 1.73 7.98 -4.32
N VAL A 282 2.16 7.46 -5.45
CA VAL A 282 1.59 6.22 -6.01
C VAL A 282 2.03 5.01 -5.18
N GLY A 283 1.21 3.96 -5.18
CA GLY A 283 1.54 2.65 -4.59
C GLY A 283 1.94 1.59 -5.60
#